data_AF-A0A937ZB39-F1
#
_entry.id   AF-A0A937ZB39-F1
#
_cell.length_a   1.000
_cell.length_b   1.000
_cell.length_c   1.000
_cell.angle_alpha   90.00
_cell.angle_beta   90.00
_cell.angle_gamma   90.00
#
_symmetry.space_group_name_H-M   'P 1'
#
loop_
_entity.id
_entity.type
_entity.pdbx_description
1 polymer ?
#
loop_
_entity_poly.entity_id
_entity_poly.type
_entity_poly.pdbx_seq_one_letter_code
_entity_poly.pdbx_strand_id
1 'polypeptide(L)'
;MIGEADSQIDGDILLYLRVGDDYLVVDQGTDHVRHVGKDLRGMKISQFNAAVSPVLKELYDEALRTHQAIYCRFVSDLAPNSYFWEGLFLPVCSDDMGGAHFVLNYNRPIDSKADILQMILDRSPVGMIAAVPIGGRDGGMPDGRIISMNARAKAILKLDSNRSRVNYIRELAPWLRDVAKMSRVESSRNGQNMDILYRGEAGQTYCFTVEALKRFILFSIVEQNAQPAVQSSGASSIGS
;
A
#
# COMPACT_ATOMS: atom_id res chain seq x y z
N MET A 1 -4.19 28.23 28.43
CA MET A 1 -4.12 27.14 27.42
C MET A 1 -3.32 27.60 26.21
N ILE A 2 -2.02 27.84 26.39
CA ILE A 2 -1.06 28.18 25.32
C ILE A 2 0.26 27.46 25.66
N GLY A 3 0.20 26.13 25.80
CA GLY A 3 1.34 25.37 26.34
C GLY A 3 1.44 23.95 25.83
N GLU A 4 0.32 23.31 25.47
CA GLU A 4 0.35 21.95 24.91
C GLU A 4 0.57 21.93 23.38
N ALA A 5 0.10 22.95 22.65
CA ALA A 5 0.28 23.03 21.21
C ALA A 5 1.73 23.36 20.80
N ASP A 6 2.41 24.25 21.55
CA ASP A 6 3.82 24.61 21.28
C ASP A 6 4.76 23.42 21.55
N SER A 7 4.48 22.59 22.56
CA SER A 7 5.29 21.40 22.84
C SER A 7 5.17 20.29 21.80
N GLN A 8 4.07 20.27 21.04
CA GLN A 8 3.81 19.21 20.07
C GLN A 8 4.45 19.50 18.71
N ILE A 9 4.54 20.78 18.31
CA ILE A 9 5.18 21.19 17.05
C ILE A 9 6.69 20.98 17.11
N ASP A 10 7.32 21.26 18.26
CA ASP A 10 8.76 21.11 18.47
C ASP A 10 9.23 19.63 18.40
N GLY A 11 8.34 18.69 18.71
CA GLY A 11 8.63 17.25 18.65
C GLY A 11 8.84 16.70 17.24
N ASP A 12 8.19 17.31 16.24
CA ASP A 12 8.07 16.82 14.86
C ASP A 12 8.98 17.57 13.87
N ILE A 13 9.77 18.55 14.32
CA ILE A 13 10.59 19.38 13.44
C ILE A 13 12.02 18.81 13.29
N LEU A 14 12.56 18.86 12.08
CA LEU A 14 13.99 18.72 11.83
C LEU A 14 14.47 19.92 11.03
N LEU A 15 15.63 20.46 11.39
CA LEU A 15 16.28 21.54 10.67
C LEU A 15 17.57 21.03 10.04
N TYR A 16 17.67 21.20 8.72
CA TYR A 16 18.86 20.87 7.95
C TYR A 16 19.52 22.14 7.43
N LEU A 17 20.84 22.22 7.56
CA LEU A 17 21.66 23.25 6.92
C LEU A 17 22.34 22.64 5.70
N ARG A 18 22.21 23.29 4.53
CA ARG A 18 22.97 22.91 3.35
C ARG A 18 24.45 23.27 3.55
N VAL A 19 25.32 22.29 3.43
CA VAL A 19 26.78 22.43 3.53
C VAL A 19 27.42 21.81 2.28
N GLY A 20 27.70 22.66 1.29
CA GLY A 20 28.16 22.21 -0.03
C GLY A 20 27.04 21.45 -0.75
N ASP A 21 27.31 20.19 -1.08
CA ASP A 21 26.36 19.27 -1.74
C ASP A 21 25.66 18.31 -0.76
N ASP A 22 25.71 18.59 0.55
CA ASP A 22 25.13 17.72 1.58
C ASP A 22 24.36 18.55 2.62
N TYR A 23 23.68 17.87 3.53
CA TYR A 23 22.81 18.49 4.53
C TYR A 23 23.19 18.03 5.93
N LEU A 24 23.54 18.98 6.78
CA LEU A 24 23.85 18.78 8.19
C LEU A 24 22.57 18.89 9.02
N VAL A 25 22.31 17.93 9.89
CA VAL A 25 21.23 18.05 10.90
C VAL A 25 21.66 19.07 11.94
N VAL A 26 20.98 20.22 11.95
CA VAL A 26 21.19 21.29 12.93
C VAL A 26 20.34 21.04 14.17
N ASP A 27 19.07 20.74 13.94
CA ASP A 27 18.11 20.50 15.01
C ASP A 27 17.22 19.30 14.70
N GLN A 28 16.78 18.65 15.76
CA GLN A 28 16.03 17.41 15.70
C GLN A 28 15.04 17.34 16.86
N GLY A 29 13.76 17.31 16.51
CA GLY A 29 12.65 17.22 17.44
C GLY A 29 12.69 15.94 18.27
N THR A 30 12.20 16.05 19.50
CA THR A 30 12.29 14.97 20.49
C THR A 30 11.54 13.71 20.09
N ASP A 31 10.45 13.82 19.34
CA ASP A 31 9.69 12.65 18.90
C ASP A 31 10.39 11.93 17.75
N HIS A 32 11.06 12.66 16.86
CA HIS A 32 11.90 12.02 15.86
C HIS A 32 13.07 11.24 16.51
N VAL A 33 13.73 11.80 17.53
CA VAL A 33 14.78 11.08 18.28
C VAL A 33 14.24 9.79 18.90
N ARG A 34 13.04 9.83 19.49
CA ARG A 34 12.41 8.65 20.10
C ARG A 34 12.14 7.53 19.09
N HIS A 35 11.62 7.87 17.90
CA HIS A 35 11.30 6.87 16.88
C HIS A 35 12.55 6.31 16.19
N VAL A 36 13.53 7.16 15.90
CA VAL A 36 14.78 6.74 15.26
C VAL A 36 15.72 6.06 16.25
N GLY A 37 15.60 6.35 17.55
CA GLY A 37 16.39 5.75 18.62
C GLY A 37 17.84 6.28 18.70
N LYS A 38 18.15 7.35 17.94
CA LYS A 38 19.45 8.04 17.96
C LYS A 38 19.29 9.52 17.66
N ASP A 39 20.14 10.31 18.31
CA ASP A 39 20.35 11.72 18.01
C ASP A 39 21.23 11.84 16.77
N LEU A 40 20.73 12.55 15.75
CA LEU A 40 21.39 12.74 14.46
C LEU A 40 22.03 14.12 14.33
N ARG A 41 21.88 15.01 15.32
CA ARG A 41 22.43 16.37 15.26
C ARG A 41 23.95 16.33 15.04
N GLY A 42 24.43 17.20 14.15
CA GLY A 42 25.82 17.23 13.72
C GLY A 42 26.20 16.16 12.69
N MET A 43 25.30 15.25 12.32
CA MET A 43 25.52 14.29 11.23
C MET A 43 25.02 14.86 9.90
N LYS A 44 25.69 14.48 8.81
CA LYS A 44 25.23 14.73 7.45
C LYS A 44 24.31 13.61 6.96
N ILE A 45 23.42 13.90 6.01
CA ILE A 45 22.57 12.88 5.38
C ILE A 45 23.41 11.77 4.75
N SER A 46 24.54 12.09 4.12
CA SER A 46 25.43 11.06 3.55
C SER A 46 26.00 10.07 4.60
N GLN A 47 25.98 10.44 5.89
CA GLN A 47 26.47 9.61 7.00
C GLN A 47 25.38 8.72 7.63
N PHE A 48 24.12 8.85 7.21
CA PHE A 48 23.00 8.10 7.78
C PHE A 48 23.04 6.61 7.48
N ASN A 49 23.72 6.21 6.41
CA ASN A 49 23.77 4.84 5.87
C ASN A 49 22.37 4.20 5.77
N ALA A 50 21.39 4.99 5.32
CA ALA A 50 19.99 4.61 5.18
C ALA A 50 19.58 4.68 3.70
N ALA A 51 18.80 3.71 3.22
CA ALA A 51 18.39 3.62 1.81
C ALA A 51 17.58 4.84 1.36
N VAL A 52 16.89 5.52 2.28
CA VAL A 52 16.10 6.74 1.98
C VAL A 52 16.96 8.00 1.78
N SER A 53 18.23 7.98 2.20
CA SER A 53 19.09 9.18 2.24
C SER A 53 19.26 9.89 0.89
N PRO A 54 19.51 9.18 -0.24
CA PRO A 54 19.65 9.82 -1.55
C PRO A 54 18.35 10.50 -2.01
N VAL A 55 17.21 9.84 -1.76
CA VAL A 55 15.89 10.38 -2.13
C VAL A 55 15.57 11.63 -1.32
N LEU A 56 15.87 11.65 -0.02
CA LEU A 56 15.69 12.84 0.81
C LEU A 56 16.55 14.01 0.32
N LYS A 57 17.81 13.75 -0.06
CA LYS A 57 18.69 14.77 -0.62
C LYS A 57 18.10 15.38 -1.90
N GLU A 58 17.62 14.55 -2.82
CA GLU A 58 16.99 15.03 -4.06
C GLU A 58 15.77 15.92 -3.78
N LEU A 59 14.92 15.54 -2.82
CA LEU A 59 13.76 16.33 -2.42
C LEU A 59 14.16 17.65 -1.73
N TYR A 60 15.25 17.65 -0.95
CA TYR A 60 15.76 18.86 -0.31
C TYR A 60 16.36 19.82 -1.35
N ASP A 61 17.13 19.28 -2.30
CA ASP A 61 17.67 20.04 -3.42
C ASP A 61 16.55 20.66 -4.25
N GLU A 62 15.48 19.90 -4.51
CA GLU A 62 14.31 20.37 -5.25
C GLU A 62 13.55 21.46 -4.50
N ALA A 63 13.33 21.30 -3.19
CA ALA A 63 12.65 22.29 -2.36
C ALA A 63 13.42 23.62 -2.37
N LEU A 64 14.75 23.57 -2.19
CA LEU A 64 15.61 24.74 -2.24
C LEU A 64 15.66 25.38 -3.63
N ARG A 65 15.72 24.57 -4.69
CA ARG A 65 15.79 25.06 -6.08
C ARG A 65 14.49 25.74 -6.52
N THR A 66 13.34 25.19 -6.12
CA THR A 66 12.02 25.70 -6.52
C THR A 66 11.47 26.75 -5.58
N HIS A 67 12.04 26.87 -4.38
CA HIS A 67 11.49 27.66 -3.28
C HIS A 67 10.03 27.30 -2.96
N GLN A 68 9.65 26.04 -3.16
CA GLN A 68 8.31 25.53 -2.87
C GLN A 68 8.35 24.46 -1.79
N ALA A 69 7.27 24.40 -1.02
CA ALA A 69 7.05 23.34 -0.06
C ALA A 69 6.84 22.00 -0.79
N ILE A 70 7.53 20.96 -0.35
CA ILE A 70 7.39 19.60 -0.90
C ILE A 70 6.77 18.69 0.16
N TYR A 71 5.58 18.17 -0.14
CA TYR A 71 4.97 17.10 0.64
C TYR A 71 5.43 15.74 0.12
N CYS A 72 5.85 14.85 1.01
CA CYS A 72 6.17 13.48 0.64
C CYS A 72 5.80 12.48 1.73
N ARG A 73 5.69 11.21 1.32
CA ARG A 73 5.59 10.06 2.23
C ARG A 73 6.69 9.09 1.87
N PHE A 74 7.43 8.63 2.87
CA PHE A 74 8.58 7.75 2.66
C PHE A 74 8.72 6.73 3.79
N VAL A 75 9.49 5.68 3.51
CA VAL A 75 9.91 4.71 4.51
C VAL A 75 11.34 5.00 4.87
N SER A 76 11.64 5.04 6.17
CA SER A 76 13.01 5.17 6.64
C SER A 76 13.44 3.91 7.38
N ASP A 77 14.60 3.40 7.01
CA ASP A 77 15.35 2.32 7.65
C ASP A 77 16.35 2.83 8.69
N LEU A 78 16.26 4.12 9.07
CA LEU A 78 17.08 4.70 10.14
C LEU A 78 16.82 4.10 11.53
N ALA A 79 15.65 3.50 11.72
CA ALA A 79 15.23 2.85 12.95
C ALA A 79 15.20 1.32 12.80
N PRO A 80 15.35 0.54 13.89
CA PRO A 80 15.30 -0.93 13.84
C PRO A 80 14.00 -1.48 13.26
N ASN A 81 12.89 -0.78 13.48
CA ASN A 81 11.60 -1.05 12.86
C ASN A 81 11.41 0.02 11.81
N SER A 82 11.41 -0.32 10.52
CA SER A 82 11.22 0.67 9.46
C SER A 82 9.94 1.48 9.71
N TYR A 83 10.05 2.80 9.82
CA TYR A 83 8.90 3.69 10.04
C TYR A 83 8.47 4.33 8.73
N PHE A 84 7.15 4.48 8.57
CA PHE A 84 6.57 5.32 7.55
C PHE A 84 6.45 6.73 8.10
N TRP A 85 6.87 7.68 7.27
CA TRP A 85 6.93 9.08 7.61
C TRP A 85 6.09 9.86 6.61
N GLU A 86 5.38 10.88 7.09
CA GLU A 86 4.93 11.98 6.25
C GLU A 86 5.75 13.22 6.57
N GLY A 87 6.29 13.83 5.53
CA GLY A 87 7.17 14.97 5.62
C GLY A 87 6.65 16.14 4.80
N LEU A 88 6.75 17.35 5.36
CA LEU A 88 6.62 18.60 4.64
C LEU A 88 7.96 19.33 4.69
N PHE A 89 8.61 19.45 3.54
CA PHE A 89 9.93 20.06 3.40
C PHE A 89 9.76 21.51 2.96
N LEU A 90 10.25 22.43 3.77
CA LEU A 90 10.11 23.86 3.60
C LEU A 90 11.50 24.48 3.39
N PRO A 91 11.75 25.10 2.23
CA PRO A 91 12.99 25.84 2.01
C PRO A 91 12.97 27.12 2.85
N VAL A 92 14.01 27.33 3.65
CA VAL A 92 14.18 28.50 4.53
C VAL A 92 15.52 29.16 4.20
N CYS A 93 15.54 30.48 4.08
CA CYS A 93 16.77 31.25 3.90
C CYS A 93 17.11 32.00 5.19
N SER A 94 18.39 32.13 5.53
CA SER A 94 18.83 32.87 6.72
C SER A 94 18.54 34.36 6.67
N ASP A 95 18.57 34.94 5.47
CA ASP A 95 18.43 36.36 5.21
C ASP A 95 17.89 36.59 3.78
N ASP A 96 17.53 37.84 3.49
CA ASP A 96 17.04 38.27 2.17
C ASP A 96 18.09 38.10 1.07
N MET A 97 19.37 37.98 1.45
CA MET A 97 20.49 37.76 0.55
C MET A 97 20.74 36.27 0.25
N GLY A 98 20.02 35.35 0.91
CA GLY A 98 20.05 33.92 0.66
C GLY A 98 21.39 33.24 1.03
N GLY A 99 22.14 33.79 1.98
CA GLY A 99 23.52 33.33 2.26
C GLY A 99 23.62 31.88 2.78
N ALA A 100 22.75 31.50 3.71
CA ALA A 100 22.62 30.12 4.17
C ALA A 100 21.24 29.56 3.82
N HIS A 101 21.25 28.35 3.26
CA HIS A 101 20.05 27.63 2.86
C HIS A 101 19.74 26.52 3.85
N PHE A 102 18.55 26.59 4.42
CA PHE A 102 18.02 25.60 5.34
C PHE A 102 16.84 24.87 4.72
N VAL A 103 16.65 23.63 5.15
CA VAL A 103 15.40 22.91 4.91
C VAL A 103 14.80 22.60 6.27
N LEU A 104 13.64 23.20 6.55
CA LEU A 104 12.82 22.84 7.69
C LEU A 104 11.93 21.68 7.26
N ASN A 105 12.04 20.55 7.94
CA ASN A 105 11.26 19.36 7.68
C ASN A 105 10.31 19.13 8.84
N TYR A 106 9.02 19.34 8.61
CA TYR A 106 7.99 18.86 9.54
C TYR A 106 7.72 17.39 9.23
N ASN A 107 8.09 16.50 10.14
CA ASN A 107 8.11 15.07 9.92
C ASN A 107 7.35 14.32 11.02
N ARG A 108 6.30 13.60 10.63
CA ARG A 108 5.45 12.85 11.57
C ARG A 108 5.43 11.37 11.21
N PRO A 109 5.58 10.46 12.19
CA PRO A 109 5.38 9.04 11.94
C PRO A 109 3.92 8.78 11.60
N ILE A 110 3.70 7.99 10.54
CA ILE A 110 2.37 7.51 10.16
C ILE A 110 2.03 6.33 11.09
N ASP A 111 1.39 6.63 12.22
CA ASP A 111 1.20 5.67 13.31
C ASP A 111 -0.05 4.78 13.19
N SER A 112 -0.57 4.61 11.98
CA SER A 112 -1.69 3.71 11.75
C SER A 112 -1.19 2.43 11.10
N LYS A 113 -0.97 1.39 11.93
CA LYS A 113 -0.82 0.01 11.44
C LYS A 113 -1.96 -0.35 10.48
N ALA A 114 -3.16 0.19 10.71
CA ALA A 114 -4.30 0.03 9.81
C ALA A 114 -4.08 0.71 8.45
N ASP A 115 -3.48 1.90 8.40
CA ASP A 115 -3.23 2.64 7.16
C ASP A 115 -2.10 2.00 6.37
N ILE A 116 -1.06 1.49 7.06
CA ILE A 116 0.01 0.72 6.42
C ILE A 116 -0.55 -0.58 5.84
N LEU A 117 -1.33 -1.33 6.61
CA LEU A 117 -2.00 -2.54 6.12
C LEU A 117 -2.94 -2.21 4.96
N GLN A 118 -3.69 -1.11 5.04
CA GLN A 118 -4.58 -0.66 3.97
C GLN A 118 -3.80 -0.28 2.70
N MET A 119 -2.68 0.45 2.83
CA MET A 119 -1.80 0.79 1.70
C MET A 119 -1.18 -0.45 1.05
N ILE A 120 -0.71 -1.42 1.85
CA ILE A 120 -0.18 -2.69 1.35
C ILE A 120 -1.28 -3.46 0.63
N LEU A 121 -2.47 -3.54 1.22
CA LEU A 121 -3.63 -4.20 0.62
C LEU A 121 -4.04 -3.54 -0.70
N ASP A 122 -4.09 -2.22 -0.76
CA ASP A 122 -4.49 -1.47 -1.95
C ASP A 122 -3.46 -1.50 -3.08
N ARG A 123 -2.17 -1.64 -2.75
CA ARG A 123 -1.10 -1.82 -3.76
C ARG A 123 -0.85 -3.27 -4.15
N SER A 124 -1.56 -4.23 -3.54
CA SER A 124 -1.42 -5.64 -3.87
C SER A 124 -1.81 -5.93 -5.33
N PRO A 125 -1.03 -6.74 -6.08
CA PRO A 125 -1.41 -7.16 -7.43
C PRO A 125 -2.59 -8.15 -7.44
N VAL A 126 -2.93 -8.71 -6.27
CA VAL A 126 -4.05 -9.65 -6.07
C VAL A 126 -5.29 -8.89 -5.62
N GLY A 127 -6.42 -9.15 -6.27
CA GLY A 127 -7.72 -8.65 -5.80
C GLY A 127 -8.14 -9.41 -4.54
N MET A 128 -8.42 -8.71 -3.45
CA MET A 128 -8.80 -9.31 -2.17
C MET A 128 -10.19 -8.86 -1.74
N ILE A 129 -11.02 -9.82 -1.32
CA ILE A 129 -12.34 -9.58 -0.70
C ILE A 129 -12.39 -10.34 0.61
N ALA A 130 -12.65 -9.64 1.71
CA ALA A 130 -12.88 -10.26 3.01
C ALA A 130 -14.36 -10.16 3.38
N ALA A 131 -14.93 -11.28 3.81
CA ALA A 131 -16.31 -11.36 4.26
C ALA A 131 -16.44 -12.11 5.58
N VAL A 132 -17.44 -11.76 6.37
CA VAL A 132 -17.82 -12.50 7.58
C VAL A 132 -19.02 -13.40 7.26
N PRO A 133 -18.99 -14.69 7.62
CA PRO A 133 -20.11 -15.59 7.37
C PRO A 133 -21.35 -15.11 8.13
N ILE A 134 -22.50 -15.09 7.45
CA ILE A 134 -23.81 -14.81 8.03
C ILE A 134 -24.64 -16.09 7.94
N GLY A 135 -24.95 -16.63 9.11
CA GLY A 135 -25.73 -17.85 9.23
C GLY A 135 -24.90 -19.10 8.99
N GLY A 136 -25.13 -20.11 9.83
CA GLY A 136 -24.47 -21.39 9.74
C GLY A 136 -24.83 -22.25 10.95
N ARG A 137 -26.02 -22.87 10.92
CA ARG A 137 -26.27 -24.06 11.72
C ARG A 137 -26.40 -25.35 10.90
N ASP A 138 -26.59 -25.27 9.58
CA ASP A 138 -26.77 -26.48 8.75
C ASP A 138 -26.03 -26.39 7.41
N GLY A 139 -24.84 -27.00 7.35
CA GLY A 139 -24.24 -27.72 6.21
C GLY A 139 -24.06 -27.08 4.82
N GLY A 140 -24.69 -25.95 4.51
CA GLY A 140 -24.56 -25.22 3.24
C GLY A 140 -23.41 -24.22 3.27
N MET A 141 -22.94 -23.80 2.09
CA MET A 141 -21.94 -22.73 1.99
C MET A 141 -22.54 -21.46 2.60
N PRO A 142 -22.02 -20.98 3.74
CA PRO A 142 -22.60 -19.83 4.43
C PRO A 142 -22.48 -18.60 3.52
N ASP A 143 -23.59 -17.88 3.36
CA ASP A 143 -23.51 -16.52 2.79
C ASP A 143 -22.61 -15.67 3.70
N GLY A 144 -22.11 -14.56 3.19
CA GLY A 144 -21.22 -13.71 3.98
C GLY A 144 -21.40 -12.24 3.62
N ARG A 145 -21.32 -11.38 4.64
CA ARG A 145 -21.26 -9.94 4.43
C ARG A 145 -19.83 -9.53 4.17
N ILE A 146 -19.63 -8.86 3.05
CA ILE A 146 -18.36 -8.29 2.66
C ILE A 146 -18.05 -7.13 3.63
N ILE A 147 -16.89 -7.20 4.27
CA ILE A 147 -16.39 -6.18 5.20
C ILE A 147 -15.28 -5.34 4.59
N SER A 148 -14.56 -5.87 3.59
CA SER A 148 -13.49 -5.14 2.90
C SER A 148 -13.26 -5.66 1.49
N MET A 149 -12.84 -4.74 0.61
CA MET A 149 -12.35 -4.99 -0.74
C MET A 149 -11.20 -4.03 -1.01
N ASN A 150 -10.06 -4.56 -1.46
CA ASN A 150 -8.94 -3.71 -1.86
C ASN A 150 -9.18 -3.04 -3.23
N ALA A 151 -8.35 -2.04 -3.57
CA ALA A 151 -8.44 -1.33 -4.85
C ALA A 151 -8.42 -2.27 -6.07
N ARG A 152 -7.56 -3.30 -6.06
CA ARG A 152 -7.46 -4.26 -7.17
C ARG A 152 -8.74 -5.08 -7.37
N ALA A 153 -9.38 -5.56 -6.30
CA ALA A 153 -10.67 -6.26 -6.40
C ALA A 153 -11.76 -5.34 -6.96
N LYS A 154 -11.82 -4.09 -6.51
CA LYS A 154 -12.79 -3.10 -7.01
C LYS A 154 -12.62 -2.86 -8.52
N ALA A 155 -11.38 -2.69 -8.97
CA ALA A 155 -11.07 -2.52 -10.38
C ALA A 155 -11.49 -3.75 -11.21
N ILE A 156 -11.15 -4.98 -10.77
CA ILE A 156 -11.55 -6.22 -11.46
C ILE A 156 -13.08 -6.36 -11.52
N LEU A 157 -13.76 -6.02 -10.43
CA LEU A 157 -15.23 -6.06 -10.33
C LEU A 157 -15.93 -4.86 -10.99
N LYS A 158 -15.17 -3.92 -11.57
CA LYS A 158 -15.67 -2.68 -12.19
C LYS A 158 -16.57 -1.86 -11.25
N LEU A 159 -16.14 -1.70 -9.99
CA LEU A 159 -16.91 -1.00 -8.94
C LEU A 159 -16.69 0.53 -8.90
N ASP A 160 -16.05 1.12 -9.91
CA ASP A 160 -15.49 2.48 -9.85
C ASP A 160 -16.50 3.63 -10.07
N SER A 161 -17.79 3.34 -10.23
CA SER A 161 -18.81 4.37 -10.50
C SER A 161 -19.93 4.37 -9.46
N ASN A 162 -19.65 5.01 -8.33
CA ASN A 162 -20.49 5.78 -7.38
C ASN A 162 -21.95 5.41 -7.05
N ARG A 163 -22.49 4.26 -7.46
CA ARG A 163 -23.86 3.79 -7.08
C ARG A 163 -23.99 2.30 -6.81
N SER A 164 -22.98 1.54 -7.17
CA SER A 164 -23.01 0.09 -7.16
C SER A 164 -22.28 -0.47 -5.94
N ARG A 165 -22.97 -1.22 -5.09
CA ARG A 165 -22.38 -1.88 -3.92
C ARG A 165 -22.71 -3.37 -3.96
N VAL A 166 -21.68 -4.19 -3.85
CA VAL A 166 -21.81 -5.62 -3.56
C VAL A 166 -21.53 -5.78 -2.08
N ASN A 167 -22.55 -6.09 -1.30
CA ASN A 167 -22.47 -6.16 0.16
C ASN A 167 -22.42 -7.60 0.66
N TYR A 168 -22.89 -8.56 -0.15
CA TYR A 168 -22.95 -9.97 0.22
C TYR A 168 -22.26 -10.87 -0.81
N ILE A 169 -21.71 -12.00 -0.36
CA ILE A 169 -21.07 -13.00 -1.23
C ILE A 169 -22.04 -13.51 -2.29
N ARG A 170 -23.31 -13.78 -1.91
CA ARG A 170 -24.34 -14.24 -2.87
C ARG A 170 -24.56 -13.29 -4.06
N GLU A 171 -24.21 -12.01 -3.92
CA GLU A 171 -24.35 -10.99 -4.96
C GLU A 171 -23.18 -11.02 -5.95
N LEU A 172 -22.03 -11.60 -5.59
CA LEU A 172 -20.84 -11.63 -6.45
C LEU A 172 -21.08 -12.41 -7.75
N ALA A 173 -21.71 -13.57 -7.70
CA ALA A 173 -21.91 -14.38 -8.91
C ALA A 173 -22.87 -13.72 -9.94
N PRO A 174 -24.04 -13.18 -9.53
CA PRO A 174 -24.84 -12.33 -10.41
C PRO A 174 -24.06 -11.09 -10.89
N TRP A 175 -23.33 -10.41 -9.99
CA TRP A 175 -22.55 -9.22 -10.34
C TRP A 175 -21.51 -9.47 -11.44
N LEU A 176 -20.76 -10.57 -11.30
CA LEU A 176 -19.74 -10.97 -12.27
C LEU A 176 -20.36 -11.19 -13.64
N ARG A 177 -21.51 -11.86 -13.71
CA ARG A 177 -22.24 -12.12 -14.96
C ARG A 177 -22.79 -10.84 -15.59
N ASP A 178 -23.53 -10.07 -14.80
CA ASP A 178 -24.41 -9.03 -15.33
C ASP A 178 -23.68 -7.70 -15.52
N VAL A 179 -22.72 -7.40 -14.64
CA VAL A 179 -21.99 -6.13 -14.62
C VAL A 179 -20.55 -6.31 -15.09
N ALA A 180 -19.80 -7.23 -14.48
CA ALA A 180 -18.40 -7.43 -14.86
C ALA A 180 -18.25 -8.06 -16.25
N LYS A 181 -19.33 -8.67 -16.77
CA LYS A 181 -19.40 -9.43 -18.03
C LYS A 181 -18.41 -10.60 -18.04
N MET A 182 -18.42 -11.37 -16.95
CA MET A 182 -17.58 -12.53 -16.74
C MET A 182 -18.43 -13.80 -16.68
N SER A 183 -18.03 -14.81 -17.45
CA SER A 183 -18.64 -16.14 -17.43
C SER A 183 -17.78 -17.12 -16.66
N ARG A 184 -18.39 -17.90 -15.77
CA ARG A 184 -17.71 -19.03 -15.10
C ARG A 184 -17.34 -20.09 -16.13
N VAL A 185 -16.08 -20.50 -16.13
CA VAL A 185 -15.53 -21.53 -17.02
C VAL A 185 -15.46 -22.85 -16.29
N GLU A 186 -14.81 -22.88 -15.13
CA GLU A 186 -14.55 -24.09 -14.37
C GLU A 186 -14.59 -23.78 -12.88
N SER A 187 -14.77 -24.83 -12.07
CA SER A 187 -14.46 -24.77 -10.65
C SER A 187 -13.80 -26.05 -10.21
N SER A 188 -12.75 -25.93 -9.43
CA SER A 188 -12.10 -27.05 -8.76
C SER A 188 -12.12 -26.83 -7.26
N ARG A 189 -12.05 -27.92 -6.50
CA ARG A 189 -11.93 -27.88 -5.05
C ARG A 189 -10.61 -28.51 -4.68
N ASN A 190 -9.76 -27.77 -3.99
CA ASN A 190 -8.46 -28.23 -3.53
C ASN A 190 -8.41 -28.13 -1.99
N GLY A 191 -8.76 -29.23 -1.33
CA GLY A 191 -8.87 -29.27 0.13
C GLY A 191 -9.97 -28.34 0.66
N GLN A 192 -9.59 -27.35 1.48
CA GLN A 192 -10.50 -26.33 2.01
C GLN A 192 -10.73 -25.16 1.04
N ASN A 193 -9.97 -25.09 -0.04
CA ASN A 193 -10.03 -24.00 -1.01
C ASN A 193 -10.94 -24.39 -2.19
N MET A 194 -11.65 -23.40 -2.72
CA MET A 194 -12.43 -23.54 -3.94
C MET A 194 -11.90 -22.54 -4.96
N ASP A 195 -11.40 -23.04 -6.08
CA ASP A 195 -10.95 -22.20 -7.19
C ASP A 195 -12.08 -22.13 -8.21
N ILE A 196 -12.41 -20.91 -8.64
CA ILE A 196 -13.42 -20.65 -9.67
C ILE A 196 -12.77 -19.82 -10.77
N LEU A 197 -12.75 -20.39 -11.97
CA LEU A 197 -12.21 -19.71 -13.14
C LEU A 197 -13.32 -18.91 -13.82
N TYR A 198 -13.07 -17.62 -14.04
CA TYR A 198 -13.94 -16.73 -14.78
C TYR A 198 -13.22 -16.21 -16.02
N ARG A 199 -13.95 -16.09 -17.12
CA ARG A 199 -13.46 -15.46 -18.35
C ARG A 199 -14.21 -14.16 -18.58
N GLY A 200 -13.47 -13.07 -18.72
CA GLY A 200 -14.00 -11.77 -19.11
C GLY A 200 -14.24 -11.66 -20.62
N GLU A 201 -15.02 -10.67 -21.01
CA GLU A 201 -15.40 -10.40 -22.41
C GLU A 201 -14.20 -10.14 -23.34
N ALA A 202 -13.14 -9.49 -22.84
CA ALA A 202 -11.92 -9.23 -23.60
C ALA A 202 -10.90 -10.39 -23.53
N GLY A 203 -11.33 -11.59 -23.13
CA GLY A 203 -10.53 -12.81 -23.14
C GLY A 203 -9.63 -13.01 -21.92
N GLN A 204 -9.58 -12.05 -20.98
CA GLN A 204 -8.85 -12.21 -19.73
C GLN A 204 -9.46 -13.34 -18.91
N THR A 205 -8.60 -14.10 -18.23
CA THR A 205 -9.02 -15.16 -17.33
C THR A 205 -8.66 -14.79 -15.90
N TYR A 206 -9.62 -14.90 -14.99
CA TYR A 206 -9.46 -14.60 -13.57
C TYR A 206 -9.71 -15.87 -12.76
N CYS A 207 -8.75 -16.22 -11.89
CA CYS A 207 -8.93 -17.27 -10.91
C CYS A 207 -9.39 -16.64 -9.59
N PHE A 208 -10.55 -17.05 -9.11
CA PHE A 208 -11.10 -16.69 -7.81
C PHE A 208 -10.88 -17.86 -6.86
N THR A 209 -9.91 -17.73 -5.96
CA THR A 209 -9.68 -18.69 -4.88
C THR A 209 -10.48 -18.26 -3.66
N VAL A 210 -11.35 -19.14 -3.17
CA VAL A 210 -12.16 -18.94 -1.97
C VAL A 210 -11.59 -19.80 -0.86
N GLU A 211 -11.17 -19.14 0.23
CA GLU A 211 -10.64 -19.80 1.42
C GLU A 211 -11.55 -19.50 2.61
N ALA A 212 -12.05 -20.56 3.25
CA ALA A 212 -12.84 -20.46 4.46
C ALA A 212 -11.91 -20.49 5.68
N LEU A 213 -11.64 -19.32 6.26
CA LEU A 213 -10.94 -19.17 7.52
C LEU A 213 -11.93 -19.26 8.69
N LYS A 214 -11.44 -19.56 9.90
CA LYS A 214 -12.29 -19.79 11.10
C LYS A 214 -13.40 -18.75 11.31
N ARG A 215 -13.13 -17.46 11.03
CA ARG A 215 -14.08 -16.35 11.24
C ARG A 215 -14.33 -15.51 9.98
N PHE A 216 -13.69 -15.84 8.87
CA PHE A 216 -13.71 -15.03 7.66
C PHE A 216 -13.74 -15.91 6.42
N ILE A 217 -14.30 -15.39 5.36
CA ILE A 217 -14.19 -15.95 4.01
C ILE A 217 -13.30 -14.98 3.23
N LEU A 218 -12.18 -15.46 2.73
CA LEU A 218 -11.25 -14.69 1.92
C LEU A 218 -11.39 -15.11 0.46
N PHE A 219 -11.59 -14.12 -0.41
CA PHE A 219 -11.46 -14.31 -1.85
C PHE A 219 -10.16 -13.68 -2.30
N SER A 220 -9.36 -14.44 -3.03
CA SER A 220 -8.19 -13.97 -3.75
C SER A 220 -8.47 -14.06 -5.25
N ILE A 221 -8.24 -12.97 -5.98
CA ILE A 221 -8.52 -12.86 -7.41
C ILE A 221 -7.22 -12.57 -8.12
N VAL A 222 -6.79 -13.50 -8.96
CA VAL A 222 -5.57 -13.39 -9.75
C VAL A 222 -5.94 -13.43 -11.23
N GLU A 223 -5.47 -12.45 -11.98
CA GLU A 223 -5.53 -12.48 -13.44
C GLU A 223 -4.48 -13.47 -13.94
N GLN A 224 -4.94 -14.52 -14.63
CA GLN A 224 -4.05 -15.46 -15.29
C GLN A 224 -3.64 -14.88 -16.63
N ASN A 225 -2.37 -14.53 -16.76
CA ASN A 225 -1.77 -14.33 -18.07
C ASN A 225 -1.96 -15.61 -18.88
N ALA A 226 -2.43 -15.48 -20.12
CA ALA A 226 -2.59 -16.62 -21.01
C ALA A 226 -1.27 -17.40 -21.09
N GLN A 227 -1.20 -18.55 -20.42
CA GLN A 227 -0.17 -19.53 -20.73
C GLN A 227 -0.43 -19.97 -22.17
N PRO A 228 0.57 -19.90 -23.07
CA PRO A 228 0.41 -20.50 -24.39
C PRO A 228 0.07 -21.98 -24.19
N ALA A 229 -0.99 -22.42 -24.85
CA ALA A 229 -1.46 -23.80 -24.81
C ALA A 229 -0.27 -24.74 -25.03
N VAL A 230 0.10 -25.48 -24.00
CA VAL A 230 0.98 -26.64 -24.16
C VAL A 230 0.22 -27.57 -25.08
N GLN A 231 0.68 -27.68 -26.33
CA GLN A 231 0.18 -28.65 -27.28
C GLN A 231 0.31 -30.02 -26.64
N SER A 232 -0.83 -30.64 -26.34
CA SER A 232 -0.92 -32.07 -26.17
C SER A 232 -0.58 -32.71 -27.52
N SER A 233 0.71 -32.91 -27.78
CA SER A 233 1.15 -33.81 -28.83
C SER A 233 0.71 -35.21 -28.43
N GLY A 234 -0.38 -35.66 -29.04
CA GLY A 234 -0.75 -37.06 -29.04
C GLY A 234 0.38 -37.88 -29.64
N ALA A 235 0.74 -38.95 -28.94
CA ALA A 235 1.33 -40.12 -29.56
C ALA A 235 0.48 -41.31 -29.14
N SER A 236 -0.50 -41.61 -29.98
CA SER A 236 -1.21 -42.88 -29.98
C SER A 236 -0.23 -44.01 -30.29
N SER A 237 -0.35 -45.07 -29.50
CA SER A 237 -0.08 -46.47 -29.82
C SER A 237 0.34 -46.82 -31.25
N ILE A 238 1.46 -47.54 -31.39
CA ILE A 238 1.58 -48.65 -32.34
C ILE A 238 2.20 -49.82 -31.57
N GLY A 239 1.42 -50.89 -31.41
CA GLY A 239 1.94 -52.20 -31.04
C GLY A 239 2.44 -52.94 -32.28
N SER A 240 3.52 -53.69 -32.10
CA SER A 240 3.83 -54.98 -32.73
C SER A 240 4.94 -55.61 -31.90
#